data_AF-A0A1H4JNH5-F1
#
_entry.id   AF-A0A1H4JNH5-F1
#
_cell.length_a   1.000
_cell.length_b   1.000
_cell.length_c   1.000
_cell.angle_alpha   90.00
_cell.angle_beta   90.00
_cell.angle_gamma   90.00
#
_symmetry.space_group_name_H-M   'P 1'
#
loop_
_entity.id
_entity.type
_entity.pdbx_description
1 polymer ?
#
loop_
_entity_poly.entity_id
_entity_poly.type
_entity_poly.pdbx_seq_one_letter_code
_entity_poly.pdbx_strand_id
1 'polypeptide(L)' 'MVGANGEQLDRIQAVSGNNRIEFLASSDFNGSITGVVAYLETAACLSQGVHYIWLEPQTSEGVPGPVSGPFPIKVT' A
#
# COMPACT_ATOMS: atom_id res chain seq x y z
N MET A 1 -10.21 11.34 -4.20
CA MET A 1 -11.10 11.37 -5.40
C MET A 1 -10.47 10.52 -6.47
N VAL A 2 -11.21 9.61 -7.10
CA VAL A 2 -10.73 8.85 -8.26
C VAL A 2 -11.03 9.66 -9.51
N GLY A 3 -10.02 10.39 -10.01
CA GLY A 3 -10.19 11.33 -11.14
C GLY A 3 -9.39 10.96 -12.38
N ALA A 4 -8.65 9.85 -12.34
CA ALA A 4 -7.79 9.39 -13.43
C ALA A 4 -7.76 7.87 -13.48
N ASN A 5 -7.44 7.34 -14.67
CA ASN A 5 -7.22 5.92 -14.87
C ASN A 5 -6.01 5.41 -14.05
N GLY A 6 -6.06 4.15 -13.67
CA GLY A 6 -4.97 3.47 -12.96
C GLY A 6 -5.33 3.10 -11.53
N GLU A 7 -4.33 2.59 -10.81
CA GLU A 7 -4.44 2.27 -9.39
C GLU A 7 -4.65 3.54 -8.57
N GLN A 8 -5.61 3.48 -7.65
CA GLN A 8 -5.93 4.56 -6.74
C GLN A 8 -5.86 4.00 -5.32
N LEU A 9 -5.04 4.64 -4.49
CA LEU A 9 -4.83 4.28 -3.10
C LEU A 9 -5.28 5.45 -2.23
N ASP A 10 -6.03 5.15 -1.17
CA ASP A 10 -6.51 6.15 -0.23
C ASP A 10 -6.60 5.54 1.18
N ARG A 11 -6.66 6.40 2.20
CA ARG A 11 -6.75 5.99 3.61
C ARG A 11 -7.95 6.62 4.30
N ILE A 12 -8.76 5.78 4.93
CA ILE A 12 -9.89 6.21 5.74
C ILE A 12 -9.47 6.24 7.20
N GLN A 13 -9.45 7.42 7.81
CA GLN A 13 -9.31 7.55 9.26
C GLN A 13 -10.66 7.29 9.93
N ALA A 14 -10.92 6.04 10.32
CA ALA A 14 -12.12 5.70 11.07
C ALA A 14 -12.01 6.20 12.52
N VAL A 15 -13.01 6.95 13.00
CA VAL A 15 -13.10 7.47 14.37
C VAL A 15 -14.36 6.92 15.05
N SER A 16 -15.53 7.16 14.45
CA SER A 16 -16.81 6.53 14.83
C SER A 16 -17.80 6.63 13.67
N GLY A 17 -18.36 5.50 13.23
CA GLY A 17 -19.39 5.43 12.19
C GLY A 17 -18.93 5.68 10.74
N ASN A 18 -17.66 6.07 10.53
CA ASN A 18 -17.09 6.41 9.21
C ASN A 18 -16.15 5.30 8.68
N ASN A 19 -16.58 4.04 8.77
CA ASN A 19 -15.82 2.85 8.33
C ASN A 19 -16.41 2.20 7.06
N ARG A 20 -17.20 2.94 6.29
CA ARG A 20 -17.82 2.48 5.05
C ARG A 20 -17.17 3.13 3.84
N ILE A 21 -17.06 2.37 2.76
CA ILE A 21 -16.64 2.86 1.45
C ILE A 21 -17.87 2.91 0.56
N GLU A 22 -18.04 4.03 -0.14
CA GLU A 22 -19.09 4.24 -1.13
C GLU A 22 -18.46 4.87 -2.37
N PHE A 23 -18.97 4.49 -3.55
CA PHE A 23 -18.58 5.07 -4.83
C PHE A 23 -19.74 5.89 -5.37
N LEU A 24 -19.52 7.20 -5.49
CA LEU A 24 -20.46 8.11 -6.14
C LEU A 24 -19.89 8.54 -7.48
N ALA A 25 -20.50 8.06 -8.56
CA ALA A 25 -20.11 8.42 -9.91
C ALA A 25 -20.71 9.77 -10.33
N SER A 26 -19.92 10.59 -11.03
CA SER A 26 -20.41 11.79 -11.72
C SER A 26 -21.22 11.38 -12.96
N SER A 27 -22.02 12.31 -13.49
CA SER A 27 -22.88 12.06 -14.65
C SER A 27 -22.12 11.72 -15.93
N ASP A 28 -20.85 12.10 -16.03
CA ASP A 28 -19.95 11.85 -17.15
C ASP A 28 -19.06 10.60 -16.95
N PHE A 29 -19.26 9.86 -15.86
CA PHE A 29 -18.50 8.63 -15.61
C PHE A 29 -18.84 7.56 -16.65
N ASN A 30 -17.88 7.23 -17.51
CA ASN A 30 -17.95 6.17 -18.50
C ASN A 30 -16.76 5.22 -18.33
N GLY A 31 -16.66 4.58 -17.17
CA GLY A 31 -15.56 3.68 -16.82
C GLY A 31 -16.00 2.49 -15.97
N SER A 32 -15.03 1.68 -15.54
CA SER A 32 -15.23 0.58 -14.61
C SER A 32 -14.28 0.70 -13.43
N ILE A 33 -14.76 0.31 -12.25
CA ILE A 33 -13.96 0.17 -11.04
C ILE A 33 -13.92 -1.32 -10.72
N THR A 34 -12.73 -1.88 -10.58
CA THR A 34 -12.52 -3.31 -10.30
C THR A 34 -11.48 -3.46 -9.19
N GLY A 35 -11.44 -4.62 -8.54
CA GLY A 35 -10.44 -4.90 -7.51
C GLY A 35 -10.54 -4.01 -6.28
N VAL A 36 -11.75 -3.56 -5.92
CA VAL A 36 -11.95 -2.75 -4.71
C VAL A 36 -11.68 -3.60 -3.48
N VAL A 37 -10.64 -3.24 -2.73
CA VAL A 37 -10.26 -3.88 -1.48
C VAL A 37 -10.14 -2.82 -0.39
N ALA A 38 -10.59 -3.16 0.80
CA ALA A 38 -10.44 -2.36 2.00
C ALA A 38 -9.97 -3.25 3.13
N TYR A 39 -8.90 -2.82 3.80
CA TYR A 39 -8.30 -3.54 4.91
C TYR A 39 -8.15 -2.59 6.11
N LEU A 40 -8.27 -3.14 7.31
CA LEU A 40 -8.01 -2.41 8.54
C LEU A 40 -6.49 -2.29 8.73
N GLU A 41 -5.96 -1.07 8.62
CA GLU A 41 -4.56 -0.79 8.96
C GLU A 41 -4.38 -0.99 10.48
N THR A 42 -3.41 -1.82 10.85
CA THR A 42 -3.03 -2.06 12.25
C THR A 42 -1.62 -1.54 12.49
N ALA A 43 -1.18 -1.49 13.74
CA ALA A 43 0.19 -1.07 14.08
C ALA A 43 1.30 -1.96 13.45
N ALA A 44 0.96 -3.17 12.96
CA ALA A 44 1.90 -4.05 12.29
C ALA A 44 1.96 -3.85 10.76
N CYS A 45 1.02 -3.09 10.18
CA CYS A 45 0.99 -2.82 8.76
C CYS A 45 2.11 -1.84 8.38
N LEU A 46 2.75 -2.09 7.23
CA LEU A 46 3.61 -1.10 6.60
C LEU A 46 2.73 -0.06 5.89
N SER A 47 3.13 1.22 5.91
CA SER A 47 2.38 2.26 5.21
C SER A 47 2.35 1.99 3.70
N GLN A 48 1.28 2.41 3.01
CA GLN A 48 1.26 2.38 1.55
C GLN A 48 2.42 3.20 0.96
N GLY A 49 2.93 2.78 -0.21
CA GLY A 49 4.02 3.47 -0.91
C GLY A 49 5.23 2.59 -1.19
N VAL A 50 6.32 3.24 -1.62
CA VAL A 50 7.59 2.57 -1.90
C VAL A 50 8.43 2.55 -0.63
N HIS A 51 8.85 1.34 -0.24
CA HIS A 51 9.83 1.12 0.82
C HIS A 51 11.05 0.45 0.24
N TYR A 52 12.12 0.41 1.03
CA TYR A 52 13.39 -0.13 0.60
C TYR A 52 13.88 -1.15 1.62
N ILE A 53 14.37 -2.27 1.12
CA ILE A 53 15.01 -3.31 1.94
C ILE A 53 16.49 -3.42 1.55
N TRP A 54 17.30 -3.75 2.54
CA TRP A 54 18.71 -4.07 2.39
C TRP A 54 18.94 -5.47 2.94
N LEU A 55 19.79 -6.23 2.26
CA LEU A 55 20.13 -7.59 2.66
C LEU A 55 21.60 -7.63 3.07
N GLU A 56 21.88 -8.18 4.24
CA GLU A 56 23.24 -8.43 4.72
C GLU A 56 23.42 -9.96 4.87
N PRO A 57 24.24 -10.59 4.02
CA PRO A 57 24.51 -12.01 4.17
C PRO A 57 25.30 -12.26 5.46
N GLN A 58 25.00 -13.37 6.12
CA GLN A 58 25.65 -13.80 7.35
C GLN A 58 26.19 -15.21 7.18
N THR A 59 27.40 -15.50 7.69
CA THR A 59 27.87 -16.89 7.79
C THR A 59 27.09 -17.66 8.86
N SER A 60 27.28 -18.97 8.97
CA SER A 60 26.69 -19.78 10.05
C SER A 60 27.09 -19.31 11.45
N GLU A 61 28.21 -18.60 11.56
CA GLU A 61 28.75 -18.03 12.79
C GLU A 61 28.27 -16.58 13.03
N GLY A 62 27.46 -16.01 12.13
CA GLY A 62 26.93 -14.65 12.26
C GLY A 62 27.94 -13.55 11.88
N VAL A 63 28.89 -13.84 10.99
CA VAL A 63 29.82 -12.82 10.46
C VAL A 63 29.15 -12.07 9.31
N PRO A 64 29.02 -10.72 9.40
CA PRO A 64 28.38 -9.92 8.36
C PRO A 64 29.24 -9.83 7.10
N GLY A 65 28.59 -9.97 5.94
CA GLY A 65 29.18 -9.74 4.63
C GLY A 65 28.73 -8.42 4.00
N PRO A 66 29.04 -8.18 2.71
CA PRO A 66 28.67 -6.95 2.02
C PRO A 66 27.15 -6.78 1.89
N VAL A 67 26.65 -5.60 2.26
CA VAL A 67 25.23 -5.24 2.13
C VAL A 67 24.85 -5.07 0.66
N SER A 68 23.70 -5.64 0.29
CA SER A 68 23.08 -5.50 -1.04
C SER A 68 21.77 -4.71 -0.96
N GLY A 69 21.51 -3.88 -1.97
CA GLY A 69 20.32 -3.03 -2.06
C GLY A 69 20.66 -1.56 -2.37
N PRO A 70 19.69 -0.64 -2.29
CA PRO A 70 18.31 -0.86 -1.85
C PRO A 70 17.48 -1.65 -2.87
N PHE A 71 16.68 -2.60 -2.41
CA PHE A 71 15.65 -3.25 -3.22
C PHE A 71 14.30 -2.57 -2.95
N PRO A 72 13.64 -2.01 -3.96
CA PRO A 72 12.34 -1.38 -3.77
C PRO A 72 11.25 -2.43 -3.57
N ILE A 73 10.39 -2.22 -2.59
CA ILE A 73 9.11 -2.92 -2.42
C ILE A 73 7.98 -1.91 -2.50
N LYS A 74 6.89 -2.25 -3.18
CA LYS A 74 5.70 -1.40 -3.27
C LYS A 74 4.58 -2.05 -2.47
N VAL A 75 4.03 -1.30 -1.52
CA VAL A 75 2.81 -1.65 -0.77
C VAL A 75 1.63 -0.90 -1.41
N THR A 76 0.65 -1.67 -1.89
CA THR A 76 -0.59 -1.23 -2.55
C THR A 76 -1.79 -1.66 -1.74
#